data_AF-E9USD4-F1
#
_entry.id   AF-E9USD4-F1
#
_cell.length_a   1.000
_cell.length_b   1.000
_cell.length_c   1.000
_cell.angle_alpha   90.00
_cell.angle_beta   90.00
_cell.angle_gamma   90.00
#
_symmetry.space_group_name_H-M   'P 1'
#
loop_
_entity.id
_entity.type
_entity.pdbx_description
1 polymer ?
#
loop_
_entity_poly.entity_id
_entity_poly.type
_entity_poly.pdbx_seq_one_letter_code
_entity_poly.pdbx_strand_id
1 'polypeptide(L)'
;MTEPAQFNHTDPVFISYRHSDGTATTAELAWLLRAAGIPVWRDVDDLPPGDTDERLKQAIDAGLSGAVLVITPDVERSRVIREVESPRLVNLHQTHNEFALGIVNAVQKESQSVDYEAPDRLLNLSSKTLAGVDQKANTRVGLISLIRGMLFHRIAQLRPAVEHDGTFKISVQTRNTPQVYDRTESELDIRVRPSSQGKLPSAEGLRDLADVIQFLPDTVTRASAKRVSITGGAHLSVALALGMALPASRIGHLEVIDQQGHLWKGDGIARMPDPPSLTLAAGETNAYPGDADGRSRVAVYLDLMSPRSDTAFQRFLDHGRQALRAWAHLRHATDDPLDPANAGALAAEAAYRIRELSSLHGNAEVDLMIRGPFAMAILVGSLLNTVRVTAHEWDDAERPVYVATLRLLASTTEGAIRDVLI
;
A
#
# COMPACT_ATOMS: atom_id res chain seq x y z
N MET A 1 -22.49 -20.85 30.31
CA MET A 1 -21.14 -20.44 29.93
C MET A 1 -21.23 -19.90 28.52
N THR A 2 -21.31 -18.58 28.36
CA THR A 2 -21.12 -17.91 27.08
C THR A 2 -19.64 -18.03 26.72
N GLU A 3 -19.32 -18.53 25.52
CA GLU A 3 -17.97 -18.42 24.98
C GLU A 3 -17.51 -16.97 25.09
N PRO A 4 -16.25 -16.70 25.50
CA PRO A 4 -15.72 -15.36 25.44
C PRO A 4 -15.83 -14.88 23.98
N ALA A 5 -16.34 -13.67 23.77
CA ALA A 5 -16.42 -13.07 22.44
C ALA A 5 -15.04 -13.17 21.79
N GLN A 6 -14.97 -13.91 20.67
CA GLN A 6 -13.71 -14.20 20.00
C GLN A 6 -13.16 -12.90 19.40
N PHE A 7 -11.99 -12.48 19.85
CA PHE A 7 -11.33 -11.28 19.38
C PHE A 7 -10.94 -11.46 17.91
N ASN A 8 -11.47 -10.63 17.01
CA ASN A 8 -11.13 -10.71 15.60
C ASN A 8 -9.94 -9.80 15.30
N HIS A 9 -8.79 -10.40 14.99
CA HIS A 9 -7.56 -9.64 14.70
C HIS A 9 -7.63 -8.85 13.39
N THR A 10 -8.65 -9.08 12.54
CA THR A 10 -8.89 -8.25 11.35
C THR A 10 -9.73 -6.99 11.62
N ASP A 11 -10.26 -6.83 12.83
CA ASP A 11 -11.03 -5.65 13.24
C ASP A 11 -10.22 -4.34 13.14
N PRO A 12 -10.87 -3.17 13.14
CA PRO A 12 -10.17 -1.89 13.04
C PRO A 12 -9.37 -1.52 14.28
N VAL A 13 -8.43 -0.62 14.08
CA VAL A 13 -7.75 0.12 15.14
C VAL A 13 -8.51 1.42 15.41
N PHE A 14 -8.84 1.65 16.68
CA PHE A 14 -9.46 2.89 17.15
C PHE A 14 -8.38 3.96 17.40
N ILE A 15 -8.60 5.21 16.96
CA ILE A 15 -7.70 6.33 17.31
C ILE A 15 -8.40 7.27 18.29
N SER A 16 -7.91 7.31 19.53
CA SER A 16 -8.36 8.23 20.58
C SER A 16 -7.58 9.53 20.50
N TYR A 17 -8.26 10.67 20.38
CA TYR A 17 -7.60 11.97 20.28
C TYR A 17 -8.55 13.10 20.66
N ARG A 18 -7.98 14.23 21.08
CA ARG A 18 -8.76 15.45 21.34
C ARG A 18 -8.90 16.25 20.04
N HIS A 19 -10.13 16.54 19.61
CA HIS A 19 -10.36 17.21 18.31
C HIS A 19 -9.62 18.54 18.13
N SER A 20 -9.57 19.37 19.17
CA SER A 20 -9.02 20.74 19.04
C SER A 20 -7.52 20.81 18.76
N ASP A 21 -6.76 19.75 19.04
CA ASP A 21 -5.30 19.76 18.97
C ASP A 21 -4.67 18.44 18.48
N GLY A 22 -5.44 17.34 18.46
CA GLY A 22 -5.00 16.04 17.92
C GLY A 22 -5.39 15.79 16.46
N THR A 23 -6.30 16.58 15.87
CA THR A 23 -6.92 16.27 14.56
C THR A 23 -5.92 16.09 13.43
N ALA A 24 -4.91 16.96 13.31
CA ALA A 24 -3.92 16.86 12.24
C ALA A 24 -3.09 15.57 12.33
N THR A 25 -2.57 15.27 13.53
CA THR A 25 -1.82 14.04 13.81
C THR A 25 -2.67 12.80 13.57
N THR A 26 -3.92 12.80 14.02
CA THR A 26 -4.85 11.69 13.80
C THR A 26 -5.17 11.50 12.32
N ALA A 27 -5.36 12.58 11.55
CA ALA A 27 -5.61 12.49 10.12
C ALA A 27 -4.42 11.85 9.39
N GLU A 28 -3.18 12.27 9.70
CA GLU A 28 -1.97 11.67 9.12
C GLU A 28 -1.81 10.19 9.53
N LEU A 29 -1.94 9.89 10.82
CA LEU A 29 -1.87 8.52 11.35
C LEU A 29 -2.90 7.60 10.70
N ALA A 30 -4.14 8.06 10.54
CA ALA A 30 -5.21 7.28 9.93
C ALA A 30 -4.89 6.90 8.49
N TRP A 31 -4.36 7.83 7.70
CA TRP A 31 -3.97 7.54 6.31
C TRP A 31 -2.77 6.62 6.21
N LEU A 32 -1.77 6.75 7.09
CA LEU A 32 -0.63 5.83 7.12
C LEU A 32 -1.04 4.42 7.56
N LEU A 33 -1.92 4.27 8.56
CA LEU A 33 -2.48 2.97 8.98
C LEU A 33 -3.24 2.30 7.84
N ARG A 34 -4.11 3.05 7.16
CA ARG A 34 -4.86 2.61 5.98
C ARG A 34 -3.94 2.19 4.83
N ALA A 35 -2.91 2.96 4.54
CA ALA A 35 -1.92 2.62 3.52
C ALA A 35 -1.10 1.37 3.89
N ALA A 36 -0.88 1.12 5.19
CA ALA A 36 -0.22 -0.08 5.69
C ALA A 36 -1.13 -1.33 5.71
N GLY A 37 -2.42 -1.16 5.41
CA GLY A 37 -3.38 -2.26 5.36
C GLY A 37 -4.18 -2.48 6.65
N ILE A 38 -4.10 -1.54 7.61
CA ILE A 38 -4.82 -1.63 8.89
C ILE A 38 -6.09 -0.79 8.79
N PRO A 39 -7.30 -1.39 8.92
CA PRO A 39 -8.54 -0.64 8.99
C PRO A 39 -8.55 0.30 10.20
N VAL A 40 -9.09 1.50 10.03
CA VAL A 40 -9.12 2.54 11.07
C VAL A 40 -10.55 2.92 11.34
N TRP A 41 -10.90 2.99 12.62
CA TRP A 41 -12.13 3.59 13.09
C TRP A 41 -11.85 4.99 13.65
N ARG A 42 -12.59 6.00 13.16
CA ARG A 42 -12.51 7.38 13.64
C ARG A 42 -13.89 7.96 13.90
N ASP A 43 -14.02 8.64 15.03
CA ASP A 43 -15.23 9.35 15.43
C ASP A 43 -15.82 10.28 14.35
N VAL A 44 -15.01 11.12 13.70
CA VAL A 44 -15.49 12.13 12.72
C VAL A 44 -16.07 11.50 11.45
N ASP A 45 -15.55 10.34 11.02
CA ASP A 45 -15.90 9.75 9.73
C ASP A 45 -16.88 8.59 9.86
N ASP A 46 -16.86 7.89 10.99
CA ASP A 46 -17.53 6.59 11.15
C ASP A 46 -18.68 6.62 12.19
N LEU A 47 -18.94 7.77 12.83
CA LEU A 47 -20.13 7.96 13.65
C LEU A 47 -21.35 8.29 12.75
N PRO A 48 -22.46 7.52 12.84
CA PRO A 48 -23.75 7.97 12.30
C PRO A 48 -24.24 9.25 13.04
N PRO A 49 -25.40 9.87 12.77
CA PRO A 49 -25.87 11.07 13.51
C PRO A 49 -26.52 10.75 14.88
N GLY A 50 -26.09 11.32 16.02
CA GLY A 50 -26.56 10.92 17.38
C GLY A 50 -25.54 11.12 18.54
N ASP A 51 -25.80 10.56 19.73
CA ASP A 51 -24.97 10.73 20.95
C ASP A 51 -23.59 10.05 20.82
N THR A 52 -22.53 10.74 21.26
CA THR A 52 -21.12 10.35 21.06
C THR A 52 -20.68 9.28 22.07
N ASP A 53 -21.16 9.35 23.31
CA ASP A 53 -20.72 8.45 24.39
C ASP A 53 -21.28 7.03 24.24
N GLU A 54 -22.55 6.92 23.82
CA GLU A 54 -23.17 5.61 23.54
C GLU A 54 -22.53 4.89 22.35
N ARG A 55 -22.01 5.65 21.39
CA ARG A 55 -21.43 5.07 20.17
C ARG A 55 -20.00 4.65 20.29
N LEU A 56 -19.23 5.37 21.08
CA LEU A 56 -17.91 4.89 21.50
C LEU A 56 -18.04 3.53 22.21
N LYS A 57 -19.06 3.38 23.06
CA LYS A 57 -19.38 2.09 23.69
C LYS A 57 -19.76 1.05 22.64
N GLN A 58 -20.63 1.37 21.70
CA GLN A 58 -20.99 0.47 20.61
C GLN A 58 -19.80 0.08 19.72
N ALA A 59 -18.84 0.97 19.47
CA ALA A 59 -17.65 0.68 18.66
C ALA A 59 -16.69 -0.27 19.38
N ILE A 60 -16.49 -0.06 20.68
CA ILE A 60 -15.72 -1.00 21.53
C ILE A 60 -16.43 -2.35 21.61
N ASP A 61 -17.76 -2.34 21.76
CA ASP A 61 -18.58 -3.56 21.85
C ASP A 61 -18.70 -4.28 20.49
N ALA A 62 -18.50 -3.58 19.36
CA ALA A 62 -18.52 -4.13 18.00
C ALA A 62 -17.22 -4.86 17.59
N GLY A 63 -16.16 -4.76 18.40
CA GLY A 63 -14.87 -5.41 18.17
C GLY A 63 -13.80 -4.46 17.62
N LEU A 64 -12.68 -4.38 18.33
CA LEU A 64 -11.49 -3.61 17.96
C LEU A 64 -10.28 -4.54 18.02
N SER A 65 -9.38 -4.46 17.03
CA SER A 65 -8.13 -5.24 17.10
C SER A 65 -7.05 -4.54 17.93
N GLY A 66 -7.23 -3.24 18.21
CA GLY A 66 -6.26 -2.42 18.92
C GLY A 66 -6.69 -0.95 18.98
N ALA A 67 -5.85 -0.12 19.59
CA ALA A 67 -6.06 1.32 19.63
C ALA A 67 -4.76 2.12 19.65
N VAL A 68 -4.85 3.38 19.23
CA VAL A 68 -3.79 4.38 19.38
C VAL A 68 -4.30 5.57 20.20
N LEU A 69 -3.58 5.93 21.25
CA LEU A 69 -3.82 7.17 22.01
C LEU A 69 -2.94 8.29 21.43
N VAL A 70 -3.54 9.39 20.99
CA VAL A 70 -2.82 10.61 20.59
C VAL A 70 -2.77 11.56 21.77
N ILE A 71 -1.59 11.67 22.38
CA ILE A 71 -1.34 12.44 23.61
C ILE A 71 -0.71 13.78 23.26
N THR A 72 -1.50 14.84 23.41
CA THR A 72 -1.07 16.23 23.33
C THR A 72 -0.95 16.84 24.73
N PRO A 73 -0.23 17.97 24.92
CA PRO A 73 -0.17 18.64 26.22
C PRO A 73 -1.55 18.97 26.80
N ASP A 74 -2.50 19.35 25.95
CA ASP A 74 -3.85 19.74 26.35
C ASP A 74 -4.86 18.57 26.39
N VAL A 75 -4.41 17.31 26.21
CA VAL A 75 -5.30 16.14 26.28
C VAL A 75 -6.01 16.04 27.64
N GLU A 76 -5.39 16.59 28.69
CA GLU A 76 -5.97 16.65 30.04
C GLU A 76 -7.32 17.38 30.10
N ARG A 77 -7.60 18.24 29.10
CA ARG A 77 -8.85 19.01 28.97
C ARG A 77 -9.98 18.20 28.31
N SER A 78 -9.71 16.98 27.84
CA SER A 78 -10.73 16.10 27.26
C SER A 78 -11.26 15.13 28.32
N ARG A 79 -12.44 15.46 28.87
CA ARG A 79 -13.10 14.61 29.87
C ARG A 79 -13.43 13.22 29.33
N VAL A 80 -13.93 13.14 28.10
CA VAL A 80 -14.31 11.88 27.45
C VAL A 80 -13.11 10.95 27.32
N ILE A 81 -11.96 11.47 26.87
CA ILE A 81 -10.75 10.65 26.74
C ILE A 81 -10.31 10.12 28.11
N ARG A 82 -10.23 11.01 29.12
CA ARG A 82 -9.74 10.67 30.46
C ARG A 82 -10.63 9.70 31.21
N GLU A 83 -11.94 9.94 31.20
CA GLU A 83 -12.89 9.24 32.05
C GLU A 83 -13.56 8.06 31.34
N VAL A 84 -13.56 8.03 30.00
CA VAL A 84 -14.28 7.03 29.21
C VAL A 84 -13.35 6.22 28.31
N GLU A 85 -12.62 6.85 27.39
CA GLU A 85 -11.83 6.13 26.38
C GLU A 85 -10.59 5.46 26.98
N SER A 86 -9.68 6.24 27.57
CA SER A 86 -8.38 5.73 28.00
C SER A 86 -8.49 4.62 29.05
N PRO A 87 -9.37 4.69 30.08
CA PRO A 87 -9.46 3.59 31.04
C PRO A 87 -9.92 2.28 30.39
N ARG A 88 -10.81 2.34 29.39
CA ARG A 88 -11.29 1.15 28.68
C ARG A 88 -10.21 0.55 27.79
N LEU A 89 -9.51 1.38 27.03
CA LEU A 89 -8.43 0.93 26.15
C LEU A 89 -7.26 0.34 26.96
N VAL A 90 -6.93 0.94 28.11
CA VAL A 90 -5.96 0.38 29.06
C VAL A 90 -6.42 -0.96 29.60
N ASN A 91 -7.68 -1.07 30.02
CA ASN A 91 -8.22 -2.34 30.51
C ASN A 91 -8.14 -3.42 29.42
N LEU A 92 -8.56 -3.13 28.18
CA LEU A 92 -8.45 -4.07 27.06
C LEU A 92 -7.01 -4.53 26.85
N HIS A 93 -6.05 -3.62 26.85
CA HIS A 93 -4.63 -3.95 26.70
C HIS A 93 -4.10 -4.82 27.85
N GLN A 94 -4.56 -4.60 29.08
CA GLN A 94 -4.12 -5.35 30.25
C GLN A 94 -4.79 -6.73 30.35
N THR A 95 -6.02 -6.87 29.86
CA THR A 95 -6.78 -8.13 29.95
C THR A 95 -6.64 -9.01 28.71
N HIS A 96 -6.22 -8.46 27.57
CA HIS A 96 -6.08 -9.16 26.28
C HIS A 96 -4.71 -8.91 25.65
N ASN A 97 -3.84 -9.93 25.65
CA ASN A 97 -2.49 -9.84 25.06
C ASN A 97 -2.52 -9.61 23.53
N GLU A 98 -3.62 -10.01 22.89
CA GLU A 98 -3.92 -9.84 21.49
C GLU A 98 -4.38 -8.41 21.13
N PHE A 99 -4.73 -7.58 22.12
CA PHE A 99 -5.09 -6.19 21.89
C PHE A 99 -3.84 -5.31 21.81
N ALA A 100 -3.58 -4.74 20.64
CA ALA A 100 -2.45 -3.84 20.43
C ALA A 100 -2.79 -2.42 20.90
N LEU A 101 -2.05 -1.89 21.87
CA LEU A 101 -2.14 -0.48 22.28
C LEU A 101 -0.85 0.26 21.90
N GLY A 102 -1.01 1.36 21.18
CA GLY A 102 0.07 2.27 20.81
C GLY A 102 -0.17 3.69 21.30
N ILE A 103 0.89 4.48 21.44
CA ILE A 103 0.79 5.89 21.84
C ILE A 103 1.58 6.78 20.87
N VAL A 104 0.92 7.80 20.34
CA VAL A 104 1.57 8.93 19.69
C VAL A 104 1.67 10.06 20.72
N ASN A 105 2.89 10.34 21.18
CA ASN A 105 3.16 11.27 22.26
C ASN A 105 3.81 12.54 21.74
N ALA A 106 3.08 13.66 21.81
CA ALA A 106 3.56 14.99 21.45
C ALA A 106 4.23 15.73 22.63
N VAL A 107 4.23 15.15 23.84
CA VAL A 107 4.83 15.75 25.02
C VAL A 107 6.31 15.38 25.08
N GLN A 108 7.14 16.41 25.16
CA GLN A 108 8.59 16.26 25.21
C GLN A 108 9.14 16.73 26.55
N LYS A 109 10.26 16.13 26.96
CA LYS A 109 11.10 16.63 28.05
C LYS A 109 11.90 17.84 27.56
N GLU A 110 12.55 18.54 28.49
CA GLU A 110 13.48 19.63 28.16
C GLU A 110 14.60 19.18 27.19
N SER A 111 14.98 17.91 27.25
CA SER A 111 15.94 17.28 26.35
C SER A 111 15.40 16.98 24.94
N GLN A 112 14.19 17.44 24.59
CA GLN A 112 13.48 17.18 23.31
C GLN A 112 13.17 15.71 23.02
N SER A 113 13.35 14.82 23.99
CA SER A 113 12.93 13.42 23.90
C SER A 113 11.49 13.26 24.40
N VAL A 114 10.82 12.19 23.95
CA VAL A 114 9.45 11.86 24.38
C VAL A 114 9.37 11.73 25.90
N ASP A 115 8.38 12.37 26.51
CA ASP A 115 8.07 12.20 27.94
C ASP A 115 7.14 10.99 28.15
N TYR A 116 7.73 9.82 28.35
CA TYR A 116 7.01 8.55 28.52
C TYR A 116 6.06 8.51 29.73
N GLU A 117 6.24 9.39 30.72
CA GLU A 117 5.39 9.47 31.91
C GLU A 117 4.23 10.48 31.73
N ALA A 118 4.27 11.30 30.68
CA ALA A 118 3.23 12.30 30.42
C ALA A 118 1.84 11.72 30.22
N PRO A 119 1.63 10.59 29.49
CA PRO A 119 0.30 10.03 29.30
C PRO A 119 -0.40 9.70 30.63
N ASP A 120 0.30 9.06 31.57
CA ASP A 120 -0.26 8.72 32.89
C ASP A 120 -0.69 9.98 33.65
N ARG A 121 0.18 11.02 33.65
CA ARG A 121 -0.08 12.30 34.31
C ARG A 121 -1.29 13.03 33.70
N LEU A 122 -1.31 13.18 32.37
CA LEU A 122 -2.33 13.96 31.66
C LEU A 122 -3.68 13.25 31.62
N LEU A 123 -3.68 11.91 31.59
CA LEU A 123 -4.90 11.11 31.61
C LEU A 123 -5.42 10.83 33.02
N ASN A 124 -4.69 11.24 34.06
CA ASN A 124 -5.02 10.98 35.46
C ASN A 124 -5.13 9.47 35.77
N LEU A 125 -4.20 8.69 35.22
CA LEU A 125 -4.05 7.26 35.49
C LEU A 125 -3.04 7.03 36.62
N SER A 126 -3.00 5.81 37.16
CA SER A 126 -1.93 5.41 38.07
C SER A 126 -0.55 5.56 37.40
N SER A 127 0.47 5.94 38.16
CA SER A 127 1.83 6.02 37.63
C SER A 127 2.30 4.67 37.08
N LYS A 128 2.99 4.70 35.94
CA LYS A 128 3.51 3.53 35.21
C LYS A 128 2.44 2.64 34.57
N THR A 129 1.24 3.16 34.33
CA THR A 129 0.19 2.43 33.63
C THR A 129 0.50 2.35 32.13
N LEU A 130 0.91 3.47 31.53
CA LEU A 130 1.20 3.60 30.10
C LEU A 130 2.70 3.76 29.80
N ALA A 131 3.54 3.96 30.81
CA ALA A 131 4.99 4.12 30.62
C ALA A 131 5.65 2.93 29.90
N GLY A 132 5.09 1.72 30.04
CA GLY A 132 5.57 0.51 29.37
C GLY A 132 4.94 0.21 28.00
N VAL A 133 3.95 1.00 27.57
CA VAL A 133 3.30 0.86 26.26
C VAL A 133 4.21 1.45 25.18
N ASP A 134 4.17 0.94 23.95
CA ASP A 134 4.99 1.49 22.86
C ASP A 134 4.55 2.92 22.52
N GLN A 135 5.41 3.89 22.86
CA GLN A 135 5.18 5.31 22.60
C GLN A 135 6.17 5.82 21.54
N LYS A 136 5.65 6.58 20.57
CA LYS A 136 6.45 7.24 19.53
C LYS A 136 6.13 8.73 19.48
N ALA A 137 7.10 9.52 19.04
CA ALA A 137 6.91 10.96 18.85
C ALA A 137 5.83 11.24 17.79
N ASN A 138 5.16 12.39 17.88
CA ASN A 138 4.20 12.90 16.89
C ASN A 138 4.87 13.44 15.61
N THR A 139 5.91 12.76 15.13
CA THR A 139 6.59 13.04 13.86
C THR A 139 6.29 11.93 12.88
N ARG A 140 6.33 12.20 11.57
CA ARG A 140 6.05 11.19 10.53
C ARG A 140 6.89 9.92 10.70
N VAL A 141 8.17 10.05 11.03
CA VAL A 141 9.06 8.91 11.35
C VAL A 141 8.57 8.13 12.58
N GLY A 142 8.14 8.84 13.63
CA GLY A 142 7.54 8.23 14.82
C GLY A 142 6.24 7.48 14.50
N LEU A 143 5.36 8.07 13.69
CA LEU A 143 4.11 7.45 13.22
C LEU A 143 4.41 6.16 12.44
N ILE A 144 5.31 6.21 11.47
CA ILE A 144 5.72 5.04 10.67
C ILE A 144 6.29 3.94 11.59
N SER A 145 7.10 4.31 12.58
CA SER A 145 7.64 3.34 13.55
C SER A 145 6.56 2.69 14.40
N LEU A 146 5.53 3.44 14.81
CA LEU A 146 4.40 2.91 15.58
C LEU A 146 3.58 1.93 14.73
N ILE A 147 3.28 2.33 13.49
CA ILE A 147 2.50 1.53 12.54
C ILE A 147 3.19 0.20 12.25
N ARG A 148 4.52 0.20 12.09
CA ARG A 148 5.30 -1.04 11.96
C ARG A 148 5.08 -1.97 13.15
N GLY A 149 5.11 -1.45 14.37
CA GLY A 149 4.87 -2.23 15.60
C GLY A 149 3.46 -2.83 15.61
N MET A 150 2.45 -2.00 15.33
CA MET A 150 1.05 -2.43 15.25
C MET A 150 0.81 -3.48 14.17
N LEU A 151 1.36 -3.25 12.97
CA LEU A 151 1.27 -4.18 11.85
C LEU A 151 1.89 -5.52 12.22
N PHE A 152 3.11 -5.55 12.75
CA PHE A 152 3.77 -6.80 13.07
C PHE A 152 3.12 -7.55 14.24
N HIS A 153 2.56 -6.83 15.21
CA HIS A 153 1.76 -7.45 16.27
C HIS A 153 0.50 -8.11 15.68
N ARG A 154 -0.27 -7.39 14.84
CA ARG A 154 -1.44 -7.93 14.14
C ARG A 154 -1.11 -9.20 13.35
N ILE A 155 -0.02 -9.18 12.59
CA ILE A 155 0.42 -10.31 11.77
C ILE A 155 0.84 -11.51 12.63
N ALA A 156 1.45 -11.27 13.80
CA ALA A 156 1.76 -12.36 14.73
C ALA A 156 0.49 -13.07 15.22
N GLN A 157 -0.61 -12.33 15.46
CA GLN A 157 -1.89 -12.90 15.85
C GLN A 157 -2.59 -13.64 14.70
N LEU A 158 -2.45 -13.15 13.46
CA LEU A 158 -3.05 -13.77 12.27
C LEU A 158 -2.28 -15.01 11.77
N ARG A 159 -1.01 -15.16 12.16
CA ARG A 159 -0.12 -16.22 11.68
C ARG A 159 -0.72 -17.64 11.78
N PRO A 160 -1.34 -18.09 12.88
CA PRO A 160 -1.88 -19.45 12.95
C PRO A 160 -2.94 -19.75 11.88
N ALA A 161 -3.81 -18.77 11.59
CA ALA A 161 -4.84 -18.90 10.57
C ALA A 161 -4.22 -18.90 9.16
N VAL A 162 -3.28 -18.00 8.90
CA VAL A 162 -2.57 -17.91 7.61
C VAL A 162 -1.72 -19.16 7.34
N GLU A 163 -1.05 -19.70 8.35
CA GLU A 163 -0.25 -20.92 8.22
C GLU A 163 -1.14 -22.15 7.92
N HIS A 164 -2.36 -22.18 8.45
CA HIS A 164 -3.35 -23.21 8.16
C HIS A 164 -3.93 -23.10 6.73
N ASP A 165 -4.37 -21.91 6.31
CA ASP A 165 -4.92 -21.67 4.95
C ASP A 165 -3.81 -21.67 3.87
N GLY A 166 -2.58 -21.34 4.27
CA GLY A 166 -1.43 -21.19 3.40
C GLY A 166 -1.44 -19.92 2.53
N THR A 167 -2.46 -19.05 2.68
CA THR A 167 -2.66 -17.85 1.85
C THR A 167 -2.69 -16.60 2.72
N PHE A 168 -1.94 -15.58 2.31
CA PHE A 168 -2.04 -14.23 2.84
C PHE A 168 -2.85 -13.36 1.89
N LYS A 169 -3.98 -12.85 2.34
CA LYS A 169 -4.94 -12.08 1.54
C LYS A 169 -4.72 -10.58 1.75
N ILE A 170 -4.69 -9.86 0.64
CA ILE A 170 -4.56 -8.42 0.61
C ILE A 170 -5.68 -7.87 -0.27
N SER A 171 -6.40 -6.88 0.23
CA SER A 171 -7.35 -6.08 -0.56
C SER A 171 -6.76 -4.69 -0.77
N VAL A 172 -6.80 -4.17 -2.01
CA VAL A 172 -6.30 -2.82 -2.33
C VAL A 172 -7.41 -1.95 -2.94
N GLN A 173 -7.51 -0.70 -2.49
CA GLN A 173 -8.30 0.35 -3.14
C GLN A 173 -7.56 1.69 -3.16
N THR A 174 -7.68 2.42 -4.26
CA THR A 174 -6.99 3.72 -4.44
C THR A 174 -7.90 4.85 -4.91
N ARG A 175 -9.18 4.56 -5.21
CA ARG A 175 -10.14 5.52 -5.77
C ARG A 175 -11.31 5.82 -4.85
N ASN A 176 -11.62 4.92 -3.91
CA ASN A 176 -12.74 5.07 -3.00
C ASN A 176 -12.29 5.81 -1.74
N THR A 177 -13.21 6.62 -1.18
CA THR A 177 -13.02 7.12 0.18
C THR A 177 -13.27 5.95 1.15
N PRO A 178 -12.27 5.56 1.95
CA PRO A 178 -12.40 4.39 2.81
C PRO A 178 -13.37 4.66 3.96
N GLN A 179 -14.31 3.75 4.17
CA GLN A 179 -15.18 3.68 5.35
C GLN A 179 -14.76 2.50 6.22
N VAL A 180 -15.04 2.53 7.53
CA VAL A 180 -14.80 1.36 8.42
C VAL A 180 -15.43 0.08 7.89
N TYR A 181 -16.59 0.19 7.25
CA TYR A 181 -17.34 -0.94 6.70
C TYR A 181 -16.79 -1.47 5.37
N ASP A 182 -15.81 -0.78 4.75
CA ASP A 182 -15.10 -1.24 3.55
C ASP A 182 -14.01 -2.30 3.87
N ARG A 183 -13.94 -2.74 5.13
CA ARG A 183 -13.09 -3.84 5.56
C ARG A 183 -13.49 -5.13 4.86
N THR A 184 -12.51 -5.90 4.45
CA THR A 184 -12.73 -7.23 3.87
C THR A 184 -12.32 -8.30 4.88
N GLU A 185 -12.46 -9.56 4.49
CA GLU A 185 -11.91 -10.69 5.25
C GLU A 185 -10.40 -10.89 4.99
N SER A 186 -9.73 -9.90 4.39
CA SER A 186 -8.29 -9.95 4.12
C SER A 186 -7.48 -9.65 5.39
N GLU A 187 -6.28 -10.22 5.50
CA GLU A 187 -5.37 -9.88 6.59
C GLU A 187 -4.95 -8.40 6.54
N LEU A 188 -4.82 -7.85 5.32
CA LEU A 188 -4.56 -6.43 5.06
C LEU A 188 -5.55 -5.81 4.07
N ASP A 189 -6.07 -4.64 4.43
CA ASP A 189 -6.90 -3.78 3.59
C ASP A 189 -6.15 -2.49 3.25
N ILE A 190 -5.29 -2.54 2.23
CA ILE A 190 -4.52 -1.38 1.76
C ILE A 190 -5.47 -0.37 1.13
N ARG A 191 -5.56 0.82 1.73
CA ARG A 191 -6.36 1.94 1.23
C ARG A 191 -5.46 3.15 1.03
N VAL A 192 -5.35 3.59 -0.22
CA VAL A 192 -4.60 4.81 -0.57
C VAL A 192 -5.58 5.97 -0.66
N ARG A 193 -5.17 7.13 -0.15
CA ARG A 193 -5.96 8.37 -0.23
C ARG A 193 -6.42 8.60 -1.67
N PRO A 194 -7.74 8.78 -1.91
CA PRO A 194 -8.23 9.07 -3.25
C PRO A 194 -7.75 10.46 -3.69
N SER A 195 -7.58 10.64 -5.00
CA SER A 195 -7.33 11.98 -5.53
C SER A 195 -8.57 12.86 -5.35
N SER A 196 -8.35 14.13 -5.04
CA SER A 196 -9.40 15.15 -5.06
C SER A 196 -9.69 15.67 -6.47
N GLN A 197 -8.84 15.34 -7.46
CA GLN A 197 -8.94 15.84 -8.83
C GLN A 197 -8.52 14.78 -9.87
N GLY A 198 -9.36 14.59 -10.89
CA GLY A 198 -9.03 13.81 -12.08
C GLY A 198 -8.88 12.30 -11.84
N LYS A 199 -8.21 11.63 -12.80
CA LYS A 199 -8.02 10.17 -12.83
C LYS A 199 -6.67 9.70 -12.28
N LEU A 200 -5.78 10.65 -11.98
CA LEU A 200 -4.47 10.34 -11.40
C LEU A 200 -4.59 9.97 -9.92
N PRO A 201 -3.67 9.15 -9.39
CA PRO A 201 -3.60 8.87 -7.96
C PRO A 201 -3.26 10.14 -7.15
N SER A 202 -3.64 10.16 -5.87
CA SER A 202 -3.27 11.26 -4.96
C SER A 202 -1.76 11.26 -4.69
N ALA A 203 -1.08 12.39 -4.88
CA ALA A 203 0.33 12.54 -4.53
C ALA A 203 0.58 12.28 -3.03
N GLU A 204 -0.29 12.79 -2.14
CA GLU A 204 -0.21 12.51 -0.71
C GLU A 204 -0.44 11.02 -0.42
N GLY A 205 -1.45 10.41 -1.06
CA GLY A 205 -1.71 8.98 -0.91
C GLY A 205 -0.53 8.11 -1.37
N LEU A 206 0.15 8.49 -2.46
CA LEU A 206 1.35 7.80 -2.92
C LEU A 206 2.52 7.95 -1.94
N ARG A 207 2.69 9.11 -1.30
CA ARG A 207 3.71 9.32 -0.25
C ARG A 207 3.41 8.48 0.99
N ASP A 208 2.14 8.47 1.42
CA ASP A 208 1.68 7.62 2.52
C ASP A 208 1.97 6.13 2.24
N LEU A 209 1.69 5.67 1.01
CA LEU A 209 2.02 4.31 0.59
C LEU A 209 3.53 4.05 0.54
N ALA A 210 4.32 4.98 -0.01
CA ALA A 210 5.77 4.84 -0.12
C ALA A 210 6.42 4.61 1.25
N ASP A 211 5.94 5.29 2.28
CA ASP A 211 6.48 5.19 3.64
C ASP A 211 6.24 3.82 4.29
N VAL A 212 5.17 3.12 3.92
CA VAL A 212 4.73 1.89 4.62
C VAL A 212 4.81 0.62 3.77
N ILE A 213 4.85 0.73 2.44
CA ILE A 213 4.93 -0.42 1.53
C ILE A 213 6.19 -1.27 1.75
N GLN A 214 7.25 -0.67 2.31
CA GLN A 214 8.46 -1.36 2.70
C GLN A 214 8.25 -2.50 3.72
N PHE A 215 7.17 -2.46 4.51
CA PHE A 215 6.88 -3.49 5.52
C PHE A 215 6.18 -4.71 4.93
N LEU A 216 5.53 -4.57 3.78
CA LEU A 216 4.71 -5.60 3.16
C LEU A 216 5.46 -6.95 2.95
N PRO A 217 6.71 -6.98 2.48
CA PRO A 217 7.40 -8.24 2.23
C PRO A 217 7.71 -8.99 3.53
N ASP A 218 8.10 -8.25 4.59
CA ASP A 218 8.36 -8.80 5.92
C ASP A 218 7.06 -9.31 6.56
N THR A 219 5.96 -8.60 6.37
CA THR A 219 4.63 -9.01 6.82
C THR A 219 4.23 -10.36 6.24
N VAL A 220 4.35 -10.54 4.91
CA VAL A 220 4.06 -11.84 4.26
C VAL A 220 4.95 -12.95 4.81
N THR A 221 6.26 -12.69 4.95
CA THR A 221 7.19 -13.68 5.50
C THR A 221 6.85 -14.06 6.95
N ARG A 222 6.51 -13.07 7.79
CA ARG A 222 6.13 -13.26 9.20
C ARG A 222 4.82 -14.03 9.38
N ALA A 223 3.89 -13.88 8.44
CA ALA A 223 2.65 -14.63 8.43
C ALA A 223 2.83 -16.11 8.06
N SER A 224 4.04 -16.53 7.64
CA SER A 224 4.34 -17.90 7.18
C SER A 224 3.44 -18.39 6.03
N ALA A 225 3.01 -17.45 5.18
CA ALA A 225 2.21 -17.76 4.00
C ALA A 225 3.04 -18.43 2.91
N LYS A 226 2.41 -19.37 2.19
CA LYS A 226 2.99 -20.02 0.99
C LYS A 226 2.61 -19.30 -0.30
N ARG A 227 1.58 -18.44 -0.22
CA ARG A 227 0.96 -17.74 -1.32
C ARG A 227 0.41 -16.39 -0.86
N VAL A 228 0.46 -15.41 -1.75
CA VAL A 228 -0.21 -14.12 -1.57
C VAL A 228 -1.34 -14.00 -2.57
N SER A 229 -2.53 -13.62 -2.10
CA SER A 229 -3.72 -13.39 -2.92
C SER A 229 -4.12 -11.93 -2.82
N ILE A 230 -4.16 -11.22 -3.95
CA ILE A 230 -4.51 -9.79 -3.99
C ILE A 230 -5.87 -9.60 -4.65
N THR A 231 -6.72 -8.77 -4.07
CA THR A 231 -8.04 -8.42 -4.59
C THR A 231 -8.24 -6.90 -4.63
N GLY A 232 -9.31 -6.44 -5.29
CA GLY A 232 -9.73 -5.04 -5.28
C GLY A 232 -9.45 -4.28 -6.58
N GLY A 233 -8.99 -3.04 -6.48
CA GLY A 233 -8.80 -2.15 -7.62
C GLY A 233 -7.86 -0.98 -7.33
N ALA A 234 -6.78 -0.88 -8.10
CA ALA A 234 -5.78 0.17 -7.95
C ALA A 234 -5.56 0.95 -9.26
N HIS A 235 -4.99 2.14 -9.14
CA HIS A 235 -4.20 2.76 -10.20
C HIS A 235 -3.08 1.78 -10.61
N LEU A 236 -2.76 1.70 -11.90
CA LEU A 236 -1.82 0.71 -12.45
C LEU A 236 -0.39 0.90 -11.92
N SER A 237 0.02 2.12 -11.62
CA SER A 237 1.31 2.43 -10.98
C SER A 237 1.37 1.88 -9.56
N VAL A 238 0.28 1.97 -8.79
CA VAL A 238 0.18 1.37 -7.46
C VAL A 238 0.15 -0.16 -7.55
N ALA A 239 -0.59 -0.72 -8.51
CA ALA A 239 -0.61 -2.16 -8.78
C ALA A 239 0.79 -2.70 -9.11
N LEU A 240 1.52 -1.99 -9.97
CA LEU A 240 2.90 -2.31 -10.31
C LEU A 240 3.84 -2.21 -9.08
N ALA A 241 3.70 -1.17 -8.26
CA ALA A 241 4.47 -0.99 -7.04
C ALA A 241 4.24 -2.13 -6.02
N LEU A 242 2.99 -2.58 -5.86
CA LEU A 242 2.65 -3.74 -5.02
C LEU A 242 3.29 -5.02 -5.54
N GLY A 243 3.23 -5.25 -6.86
CA GLY A 243 3.94 -6.35 -7.50
C GLY A 243 5.44 -6.30 -7.21
N MET A 244 6.09 -5.15 -7.40
CA MET A 244 7.52 -4.97 -7.15
C MET A 244 7.89 -5.06 -5.66
N ALA A 245 6.97 -4.72 -4.75
CA ALA A 245 7.14 -4.95 -3.32
C ALA A 245 7.08 -6.45 -2.98
N LEU A 246 6.35 -7.25 -3.76
CA LEU A 246 6.15 -8.67 -3.57
C LEU A 246 6.86 -9.49 -4.66
N PRO A 247 8.21 -9.43 -4.77
CA PRO A 247 8.91 -10.12 -5.85
C PRO A 247 8.72 -11.63 -5.73
N ALA A 248 8.47 -12.28 -6.87
CA ALA A 248 8.22 -13.73 -6.92
C ALA A 248 9.36 -14.54 -6.29
N SER A 249 10.60 -14.06 -6.38
CA SER A 249 11.78 -14.67 -5.76
C SER A 249 11.74 -14.71 -4.23
N ARG A 250 10.90 -13.91 -3.58
CA ARG A 250 10.77 -13.81 -2.12
C ARG A 250 9.52 -14.48 -1.60
N ILE A 251 8.39 -14.33 -2.30
CA ILE A 251 7.08 -14.81 -1.82
C ILE A 251 6.61 -16.11 -2.49
N GLY A 252 7.28 -16.56 -3.55
CA GLY A 252 6.91 -17.76 -4.30
C GLY A 252 5.68 -17.52 -5.17
N HIS A 253 4.49 -17.78 -4.64
CA HIS A 253 3.23 -17.75 -5.39
C HIS A 253 2.45 -16.46 -5.17
N LEU A 254 2.17 -15.75 -6.26
CA LEU A 254 1.32 -14.57 -6.28
C LEU A 254 0.11 -14.83 -7.18
N GLU A 255 -1.08 -14.55 -6.66
CA GLU A 255 -2.31 -14.58 -7.42
C GLU A 255 -3.11 -13.30 -7.20
N VAL A 256 -3.92 -12.94 -8.20
CA VAL A 256 -4.80 -11.79 -8.17
C VAL A 256 -6.21 -12.25 -8.52
N ILE A 257 -7.20 -11.87 -7.71
CA ILE A 257 -8.61 -12.08 -8.00
C ILE A 257 -9.18 -10.75 -8.48
N ASP A 258 -9.67 -10.72 -9.72
CA ASP A 258 -10.23 -9.50 -10.28
C ASP A 258 -11.65 -9.20 -9.76
N GLN A 259 -12.21 -8.06 -10.18
CA GLN A 259 -13.54 -7.62 -9.75
C GLN A 259 -14.67 -8.55 -10.21
N GLN A 260 -14.42 -9.44 -11.16
CA GLN A 260 -15.38 -10.44 -11.66
C GLN A 260 -15.18 -11.80 -10.96
N GLY A 261 -14.21 -11.91 -10.05
CA GLY A 261 -13.89 -13.14 -9.33
C GLY A 261 -12.98 -14.08 -10.11
N HIS A 262 -12.42 -13.66 -11.26
CA HIS A 262 -11.49 -14.52 -12.00
C HIS A 262 -10.11 -14.49 -11.36
N LEU A 263 -9.46 -15.65 -11.38
CA LEU A 263 -8.16 -15.88 -10.76
C LEU A 263 -7.02 -15.76 -11.78
N TRP A 264 -6.10 -14.84 -11.54
CA TRP A 264 -4.92 -14.56 -12.34
C TRP A 264 -3.68 -15.05 -11.57
N LYS A 265 -3.03 -16.12 -12.05
CA LYS A 265 -1.87 -16.72 -11.36
C LYS A 265 -0.55 -16.32 -12.00
N GLY A 266 0.43 -15.96 -11.19
CA GLY A 266 1.80 -15.75 -11.62
C GLY A 266 2.57 -17.07 -11.80
N ASP A 267 3.51 -17.09 -12.75
CA ASP A 267 4.36 -18.25 -13.08
C ASP A 267 5.75 -18.19 -12.42
N GLY A 268 6.00 -17.16 -11.61
CA GLY A 268 7.18 -17.01 -10.74
C GLY A 268 8.52 -16.71 -11.45
N ILE A 269 8.61 -16.91 -12.77
CA ILE A 269 9.86 -16.74 -13.54
C ILE A 269 9.57 -15.98 -14.84
N ALA A 270 10.34 -14.93 -15.11
CA ALA A 270 10.31 -14.24 -16.41
C ALA A 270 10.94 -15.12 -17.50
N ARG A 271 10.20 -15.38 -18.58
CA ARG A 271 10.62 -16.25 -19.68
C ARG A 271 9.89 -15.90 -20.98
N MET A 272 10.54 -16.15 -22.12
CA MET A 272 9.90 -16.10 -23.42
C MET A 272 9.16 -17.43 -23.68
N PRO A 273 7.85 -17.42 -23.94
CA PRO A 273 7.13 -18.61 -24.37
C PRO A 273 7.37 -18.92 -25.85
N ASP A 274 7.09 -20.16 -26.25
CA ASP A 274 7.10 -20.62 -27.63
C ASP A 274 5.76 -21.32 -27.95
N PRO A 275 4.86 -20.72 -28.75
CA PRO A 275 5.01 -19.43 -29.45
C PRO A 275 4.88 -18.21 -28.52
N PRO A 276 5.39 -17.03 -28.92
CA PRO A 276 5.19 -15.77 -28.20
C PRO A 276 3.71 -15.32 -28.17
N SER A 277 3.27 -14.82 -27.02
CA SER A 277 1.94 -14.21 -26.81
C SER A 277 1.96 -12.69 -26.99
N LEU A 278 3.14 -12.06 -26.95
CA LEU A 278 3.32 -10.64 -27.26
C LEU A 278 4.04 -10.43 -28.60
N THR A 279 3.63 -9.39 -29.31
CA THR A 279 4.25 -8.93 -30.55
C THR A 279 4.87 -7.55 -30.37
N LEU A 280 6.00 -7.30 -31.05
CA LEU A 280 6.58 -5.97 -31.15
C LEU A 280 5.85 -5.21 -32.26
N ALA A 281 4.92 -4.34 -31.89
CA ALA A 281 4.14 -3.57 -32.85
C ALA A 281 4.94 -2.45 -33.51
N ALA A 282 5.84 -1.84 -32.74
CA ALA A 282 6.80 -0.84 -33.20
C ALA A 282 7.92 -0.69 -32.17
N GLY A 283 9.08 -0.21 -32.59
CA GLY A 283 10.19 0.09 -31.70
C GLY A 283 11.35 0.73 -32.46
N GLU A 284 12.21 1.42 -31.73
CA GLU A 284 13.41 2.05 -32.30
C GLU A 284 14.53 2.13 -31.28
N THR A 285 15.76 2.04 -31.77
CA THR A 285 16.98 2.37 -31.04
C THR A 285 17.54 3.68 -31.59
N ASN A 286 17.68 4.68 -30.72
CA ASN A 286 18.14 6.01 -31.09
C ASN A 286 19.67 6.13 -30.99
N ALA A 287 20.27 6.90 -31.90
CA ALA A 287 21.65 7.38 -31.74
C ALA A 287 21.67 8.47 -30.64
N TYR A 288 22.48 8.29 -29.61
CA TYR A 288 22.41 9.09 -28.39
C TYR A 288 23.30 10.34 -28.43
N PRO A 289 22.81 11.51 -27.99
CA PRO A 289 23.68 12.56 -27.48
C PRO A 289 24.03 12.21 -26.02
N GLY A 290 25.33 12.05 -25.75
CA GLY A 290 25.90 11.76 -24.43
C GLY A 290 25.28 12.59 -23.31
N ASP A 291 24.60 11.97 -22.34
CA ASP A 291 24.49 12.56 -21.00
C ASP A 291 25.67 12.04 -20.18
N ALA A 292 26.64 12.92 -19.93
CA ALA A 292 27.93 12.56 -19.33
C ALA A 292 27.81 12.15 -17.84
N ASP A 293 26.64 12.38 -17.21
CA ASP A 293 26.39 12.14 -15.77
C ASP A 293 25.10 11.36 -15.47
N GLY A 294 24.31 10.98 -16.48
CA GLY A 294 22.97 10.36 -16.32
C GLY A 294 22.90 8.89 -16.75
N ARG A 295 22.07 8.07 -16.07
CA ARG A 295 21.73 6.72 -16.57
C ARG A 295 20.86 6.82 -17.82
N SER A 296 21.14 5.95 -18.80
CA SER A 296 20.28 5.74 -19.97
C SER A 296 18.83 5.44 -19.57
N ARG A 297 17.88 5.93 -20.38
CA ARG A 297 16.45 5.63 -20.26
C ARG A 297 15.95 4.91 -21.50
N VAL A 298 15.01 4.00 -21.32
CA VAL A 298 14.25 3.32 -22.39
C VAL A 298 12.77 3.38 -22.06
N ALA A 299 11.90 3.24 -23.06
CA ALA A 299 10.45 3.20 -22.82
C ALA A 299 9.81 1.90 -23.29
N VAL A 300 8.84 1.40 -22.54
CA VAL A 300 8.00 0.28 -22.93
C VAL A 300 6.54 0.68 -22.80
N TYR A 301 5.80 0.56 -23.89
CA TYR A 301 4.35 0.58 -23.87
C TYR A 301 3.82 -0.84 -24.00
N LEU A 302 3.22 -1.34 -22.92
CA LEU A 302 2.60 -2.66 -22.83
C LEU A 302 1.09 -2.50 -23.00
N ASP A 303 0.60 -2.73 -24.23
CA ASP A 303 -0.82 -2.64 -24.58
C ASP A 303 -1.45 -4.03 -24.65
N LEU A 304 -2.31 -4.32 -23.67
CA LEU A 304 -2.99 -5.60 -23.49
C LEU A 304 -4.51 -5.49 -23.70
N MET A 305 -5.00 -4.38 -24.25
CA MET A 305 -6.45 -4.12 -24.37
C MET A 305 -6.89 -3.85 -25.81
N SER A 306 -8.12 -4.27 -26.10
CA SER A 306 -8.89 -3.89 -27.29
C SER A 306 -10.08 -2.99 -26.91
N PRO A 307 -10.49 -1.97 -27.71
CA PRO A 307 -9.88 -1.54 -28.97
C PRO A 307 -8.52 -0.87 -28.75
N ARG A 308 -7.66 -0.84 -29.76
CA ARG A 308 -6.31 -0.25 -29.65
C ARG A 308 -6.37 1.27 -29.40
N SER A 309 -5.43 1.79 -28.62
CA SER A 309 -5.34 3.22 -28.33
C SER A 309 -3.88 3.66 -28.17
N ASP A 310 -3.33 4.27 -29.21
CA ASP A 310 -1.91 4.65 -29.25
C ASP A 310 -1.68 6.14 -28.97
N THR A 311 -2.72 6.97 -28.96
CA THR A 311 -2.60 8.44 -29.00
C THR A 311 -1.75 9.01 -27.87
N ALA A 312 -1.96 8.53 -26.63
CA ALA A 312 -1.19 8.98 -25.47
C ALA A 312 0.28 8.56 -25.56
N PHE A 313 0.55 7.35 -26.07
CA PHE A 313 1.91 6.85 -26.25
C PHE A 313 2.66 7.59 -27.37
N GLN A 314 2.00 7.86 -28.50
CA GLN A 314 2.60 8.66 -29.58
C GLN A 314 2.99 10.04 -29.07
N ARG A 315 2.12 10.69 -28.29
CA ARG A 315 2.45 11.98 -27.67
C ARG A 315 3.61 11.89 -26.68
N PHE A 316 3.70 10.83 -25.89
CA PHE A 316 4.85 10.60 -25.01
C PHE A 316 6.15 10.56 -25.84
N LEU A 317 6.14 9.86 -26.97
CA LEU A 317 7.29 9.83 -27.88
C LEU A 317 7.56 11.21 -28.53
N ASP A 318 6.54 11.92 -29.00
CA ASP A 318 6.71 13.23 -29.65
C ASP A 318 7.45 14.25 -28.76
N HIS A 319 7.23 14.20 -27.45
CA HIS A 319 7.86 15.12 -26.50
C HIS A 319 9.18 14.58 -25.92
N GLY A 320 9.35 13.26 -25.84
CA GLY A 320 10.42 12.63 -25.04
C GLY A 320 11.38 11.72 -25.81
N ARG A 321 11.11 11.40 -27.08
CA ARG A 321 11.86 10.36 -27.83
C ARG A 321 13.36 10.61 -27.88
N GLN A 322 13.80 11.86 -28.03
CA GLN A 322 15.24 12.18 -28.10
C GLN A 322 15.99 11.90 -26.80
N ALA A 323 15.29 11.85 -25.66
CA ALA A 323 15.88 11.51 -24.36
C ALA A 323 15.94 9.99 -24.11
N LEU A 324 15.34 9.17 -24.98
CA LEU A 324 15.32 7.72 -24.86
C LEU A 324 16.42 7.08 -25.72
N ARG A 325 17.11 6.09 -25.16
CA ARG A 325 18.02 5.21 -25.92
C ARG A 325 17.28 4.29 -26.87
N ALA A 326 16.14 3.79 -26.42
CA ALA A 326 15.28 2.93 -27.20
C ALA A 326 13.86 2.95 -26.65
N TRP A 327 12.91 2.51 -27.47
CA TRP A 327 11.55 2.26 -27.03
C TRP A 327 10.95 1.05 -27.73
N ALA A 328 10.01 0.40 -27.06
CA ALA A 328 9.28 -0.74 -27.58
C ALA A 328 7.78 -0.62 -27.29
N HIS A 329 6.96 -0.92 -28.30
CA HIS A 329 5.52 -1.08 -28.17
C HIS A 329 5.21 -2.58 -28.24
N LEU A 330 4.90 -3.16 -27.08
CA LEU A 330 4.51 -4.55 -26.93
C LEU A 330 2.99 -4.66 -26.93
N ARG A 331 2.46 -5.56 -27.75
CA ARG A 331 1.02 -5.81 -27.87
C ARG A 331 0.69 -7.27 -27.66
N HIS A 332 -0.48 -7.55 -27.10
CA HIS A 332 -1.04 -8.90 -27.19
C HIS A 332 -1.16 -9.34 -28.66
N ALA A 333 -0.80 -10.58 -28.95
CA ALA A 333 -0.76 -11.10 -30.33
C ALA A 333 -2.15 -11.16 -30.99
N THR A 334 -3.21 -11.29 -30.19
CA THR A 334 -4.60 -11.27 -30.64
C THR A 334 -5.37 -10.08 -30.05
N ASP A 335 -6.45 -9.68 -30.71
CA ASP A 335 -7.37 -8.64 -30.18
C ASP A 335 -8.45 -9.23 -29.25
N ASP A 336 -8.33 -10.52 -28.90
CA ASP A 336 -9.27 -11.21 -28.00
C ASP A 336 -9.12 -10.72 -26.55
N PRO A 337 -10.17 -10.82 -25.72
CA PRO A 337 -10.05 -10.63 -24.27
C PRO A 337 -8.97 -11.54 -23.69
N LEU A 338 -8.18 -11.00 -22.75
CA LEU A 338 -7.17 -11.79 -22.05
C LEU A 338 -7.84 -12.91 -21.24
N ASP A 339 -7.31 -14.12 -21.38
CA ASP A 339 -7.71 -15.26 -20.55
C ASP A 339 -6.89 -15.25 -19.23
N PRO A 340 -7.55 -15.12 -18.05
CA PRO A 340 -6.88 -15.17 -16.75
C PRO A 340 -6.04 -16.43 -16.54
N ALA A 341 -6.40 -17.56 -17.17
CA ALA A 341 -5.64 -18.80 -17.07
C ALA A 341 -4.24 -18.70 -17.68
N ASN A 342 -4.06 -17.81 -18.67
CA ASN A 342 -2.79 -17.59 -19.36
C ASN A 342 -1.99 -16.40 -18.80
N ALA A 343 -2.50 -15.74 -17.75
CA ALA A 343 -1.92 -14.53 -17.15
C ALA A 343 -0.45 -14.69 -16.76
N GLY A 344 -0.10 -15.84 -16.17
CA GLY A 344 1.25 -16.10 -15.68
C GLY A 344 2.29 -16.14 -16.82
N ALA A 345 1.98 -16.84 -17.90
CA ALA A 345 2.84 -16.90 -19.08
C ALA A 345 2.96 -15.53 -19.76
N LEU A 346 1.84 -14.80 -19.88
CA LEU A 346 1.83 -13.46 -20.47
C LEU A 346 2.65 -12.46 -19.64
N ALA A 347 2.52 -12.50 -18.31
CA ALA A 347 3.28 -11.64 -17.41
C ALA A 347 4.77 -11.98 -17.44
N ALA A 348 5.10 -13.28 -17.52
CA ALA A 348 6.48 -13.76 -17.66
C ALA A 348 7.14 -13.26 -18.96
N GLU A 349 6.42 -13.29 -20.08
CA GLU A 349 6.89 -12.76 -21.36
C GLU A 349 7.09 -11.24 -21.30
N ALA A 350 6.09 -10.51 -20.79
CA ALA A 350 6.16 -9.06 -20.65
C ALA A 350 7.38 -8.65 -19.82
N ALA A 351 7.58 -9.29 -18.67
CA ALA A 351 8.73 -9.05 -17.81
C ALA A 351 10.06 -9.41 -18.50
N TYR A 352 10.12 -10.51 -19.25
CA TYR A 352 11.30 -10.90 -20.01
C TYR A 352 11.70 -9.81 -21.01
N ARG A 353 10.75 -9.34 -21.83
CA ARG A 353 11.00 -8.30 -22.86
C ARG A 353 11.39 -6.96 -22.25
N ILE A 354 10.76 -6.56 -21.13
CA ILE A 354 11.12 -5.35 -20.40
C ILE A 354 12.56 -5.43 -19.88
N ARG A 355 12.92 -6.56 -19.25
CA ARG A 355 14.28 -6.80 -18.73
C ARG A 355 15.32 -6.82 -19.85
N GLU A 356 15.00 -7.48 -20.97
CA GLU A 356 15.87 -7.56 -22.14
C GLU A 356 16.18 -6.16 -22.68
N LEU A 357 15.16 -5.33 -22.90
CA LEU A 357 15.35 -3.95 -23.38
C LEU A 357 16.21 -3.12 -22.43
N SER A 358 15.93 -3.17 -21.11
CA SER A 358 16.76 -2.49 -20.11
C SER A 358 18.22 -2.96 -20.15
N SER A 359 18.43 -4.28 -20.24
CA SER A 359 19.76 -4.89 -20.18
C SER A 359 20.60 -4.57 -21.42
N LEU A 360 20.00 -4.64 -22.61
CA LEU A 360 20.66 -4.29 -23.89
C LEU A 360 21.16 -2.84 -23.91
N HIS A 361 20.55 -1.97 -23.11
CA HIS A 361 20.90 -0.55 -23.02
C HIS A 361 21.60 -0.19 -21.70
N GLY A 362 22.33 -1.13 -21.10
CA GLY A 362 23.20 -0.88 -19.95
C GLY A 362 22.45 -0.81 -18.62
N ASN A 363 21.41 -1.64 -18.43
CA ASN A 363 20.50 -1.60 -17.30
C ASN A 363 19.79 -0.24 -17.17
N ALA A 364 19.31 0.27 -18.31
CA ALA A 364 18.60 1.53 -18.42
C ALA A 364 17.34 1.54 -17.53
N GLU A 365 17.00 2.72 -17.00
CA GLU A 365 15.71 2.92 -16.36
C GLU A 365 14.59 2.82 -17.41
N VAL A 366 13.51 2.12 -17.06
CA VAL A 366 12.38 1.87 -17.96
C VAL A 366 11.22 2.80 -17.63
N ASP A 367 10.88 3.68 -18.54
CA ASP A 367 9.57 4.33 -18.57
C ASP A 367 8.52 3.31 -19.00
N LEU A 368 7.72 2.82 -18.06
CA LEU A 368 6.74 1.75 -18.28
C LEU A 368 5.31 2.30 -18.27
N MET A 369 4.66 2.20 -19.41
CA MET A 369 3.24 2.49 -19.61
C MET A 369 2.50 1.16 -19.78
N ILE A 370 1.55 0.88 -18.89
CA ILE A 370 0.71 -0.32 -19.00
C ILE A 370 -0.70 0.12 -19.37
N ARG A 371 -1.26 -0.52 -20.40
CA ARG A 371 -2.68 -0.45 -20.73
C ARG A 371 -3.24 -1.86 -20.64
N GLY A 372 -3.86 -2.19 -19.51
CA GLY A 372 -4.29 -3.55 -19.22
C GLY A 372 -4.99 -3.70 -17.88
N PRO A 373 -5.42 -4.91 -17.54
CA PRO A 373 -6.02 -5.20 -16.23
C PRO A 373 -5.03 -4.95 -15.09
N PHE A 374 -5.54 -4.53 -13.92
CA PHE A 374 -4.70 -4.30 -12.73
C PHE A 374 -3.94 -5.56 -12.30
N ALA A 375 -4.53 -6.74 -12.51
CA ALA A 375 -3.90 -8.02 -12.24
C ALA A 375 -2.58 -8.20 -13.03
N MET A 376 -2.57 -7.81 -14.30
CA MET A 376 -1.36 -7.88 -15.11
C MET A 376 -0.27 -6.93 -14.62
N ALA A 377 -0.62 -5.73 -14.15
CA ALA A 377 0.36 -4.80 -13.58
C ALA A 377 1.03 -5.36 -12.31
N ILE A 378 0.25 -6.00 -11.42
CA ILE A 378 0.79 -6.70 -10.23
C ILE A 378 1.72 -7.84 -10.65
N LEU A 379 1.24 -8.73 -11.52
CA LEU A 379 1.99 -9.92 -11.92
C LEU A 379 3.30 -9.55 -12.63
N VAL A 380 3.26 -8.59 -13.56
CA VAL A 380 4.46 -8.07 -14.21
C VAL A 380 5.40 -7.43 -13.19
N GLY A 381 4.89 -6.62 -12.27
CA GLY A 381 5.70 -5.98 -11.21
C GLY A 381 6.46 -6.98 -10.36
N SER A 382 5.84 -8.10 -9.97
CA SER A 382 6.49 -9.15 -9.18
C SER A 382 7.65 -9.84 -9.90
N LEU A 383 7.72 -9.68 -11.22
CA LEU A 383 8.76 -10.19 -12.10
C LEU A 383 9.69 -9.07 -12.59
N LEU A 384 9.80 -7.92 -11.92
CA LEU A 384 10.75 -6.85 -12.26
C LEU A 384 11.80 -6.60 -11.17
N ASN A 385 12.19 -7.65 -10.43
CA ASN A 385 13.00 -7.57 -9.20
C ASN A 385 14.46 -7.03 -9.33
N THR A 386 14.86 -6.52 -10.49
CA THR A 386 16.17 -5.90 -10.74
C THR A 386 16.09 -4.68 -11.68
N VAL A 387 14.88 -4.33 -12.14
CA VAL A 387 14.66 -3.28 -13.12
C VAL A 387 14.24 -2.01 -12.39
N ARG A 388 14.84 -0.87 -12.76
CA ARG A 388 14.35 0.45 -12.33
C ARG A 388 13.24 0.86 -13.27
N VAL A 389 12.10 1.22 -12.71
CA VAL A 389 10.92 1.55 -13.49
C VAL A 389 10.42 2.94 -13.09
N THR A 390 10.24 3.84 -14.04
CA THR A 390 9.34 4.97 -13.88
C THR A 390 7.96 4.51 -14.38
N ALA A 391 7.01 4.36 -13.47
CA ALA A 391 5.64 3.96 -13.78
C ALA A 391 4.82 5.18 -14.21
N HIS A 392 4.06 5.03 -15.28
CA HIS A 392 3.20 6.08 -15.81
C HIS A 392 1.73 5.74 -15.68
N GLU A 393 0.91 6.75 -15.38
CA GLU A 393 -0.55 6.67 -15.43
C GLU A 393 -1.09 7.39 -16.65
N TRP A 394 -2.20 6.87 -17.18
CA TRP A 394 -2.90 7.54 -18.26
C TRP A 394 -3.83 8.62 -17.68
N ASP A 395 -3.77 9.80 -18.26
CA ASP A 395 -4.67 10.91 -17.95
C ASP A 395 -5.23 11.54 -19.23
N ASP A 396 -6.44 12.09 -19.12
CA ASP A 396 -7.16 12.75 -20.19
C ASP A 396 -7.86 14.04 -19.77
N ALA A 397 -7.51 14.61 -18.61
CA ALA A 397 -8.15 15.81 -18.07
C ALA A 397 -8.19 16.97 -19.09
N GLU A 398 -7.08 17.22 -19.78
CA GLU A 398 -7.04 18.13 -20.93
C GLU A 398 -7.00 17.37 -22.26
N ARG A 399 -6.16 16.33 -22.31
CA ARG A 399 -5.86 15.58 -23.53
C ARG A 399 -5.18 14.25 -23.15
N PRO A 400 -5.35 13.16 -23.93
CA PRO A 400 -4.73 11.88 -23.60
C PRO A 400 -3.20 11.97 -23.53
N VAL A 401 -2.63 11.65 -22.37
CA VAL A 401 -1.19 11.65 -22.07
C VAL A 401 -0.84 10.56 -21.05
N TYR A 402 0.44 10.19 -21.01
CA TYR A 402 1.01 9.43 -19.90
C TYR A 402 1.78 10.37 -18.98
N VAL A 403 1.49 10.28 -17.69
CA VAL A 403 2.10 11.09 -16.63
C VAL A 403 2.93 10.18 -15.74
N ALA A 404 4.21 10.52 -15.56
CA ALA A 404 5.09 9.78 -14.66
C ALA A 404 4.61 9.93 -13.22
N THR A 405 4.34 8.82 -12.51
CA THR A 405 3.76 8.85 -11.17
C THR A 405 4.68 8.35 -10.07
N LEU A 406 5.43 7.28 -10.34
CA LEU A 406 6.28 6.63 -9.33
C LEU A 406 7.61 6.22 -9.96
N ARG A 407 8.71 6.42 -9.24
CA ARG A 407 9.96 5.70 -9.50
C ARG A 407 10.03 4.48 -8.60
N LEU A 408 10.21 3.31 -9.20
CA LEU A 408 10.13 2.01 -8.54
C LEU A 408 11.44 1.25 -8.65
N LEU A 409 11.80 0.57 -7.57
CA LEU A 409 12.92 -0.37 -7.51
C LEU A 409 12.64 -1.41 -6.43
N ALA A 410 12.54 -2.67 -6.82
CA ALA A 410 12.31 -3.76 -5.88
C ALA A 410 13.52 -4.01 -4.96
N SER A 411 13.27 -4.69 -3.85
CA SER A 411 14.32 -5.23 -2.95
C SER A 411 15.27 -4.17 -2.35
N THR A 412 14.83 -2.92 -2.23
CA THR A 412 15.57 -1.89 -1.47
C THR A 412 15.12 -1.85 -0.01
N THR A 413 16.00 -1.38 0.87
CA THR A 413 15.70 -1.19 2.29
C THR A 413 14.63 -0.14 2.55
N GLU A 414 14.40 0.78 1.60
CA GLU A 414 13.41 1.86 1.71
C GLU A 414 12.06 1.49 1.04
N GLY A 415 11.91 0.24 0.57
CA GLY A 415 10.70 -0.23 -0.09
C GLY A 415 10.75 -0.15 -1.62
N ALA A 416 9.64 -0.54 -2.27
CA ALA A 416 9.57 -0.62 -3.72
C ALA A 416 9.37 0.75 -4.40
N ILE A 417 8.85 1.74 -3.67
CA ILE A 417 8.64 3.10 -4.16
C ILE A 417 9.82 3.95 -3.71
N ARG A 418 10.53 4.55 -4.66
CA ARG A 418 11.71 5.39 -4.41
C ARG A 418 11.35 6.87 -4.40
N ASP A 419 10.53 7.28 -5.36
CA ASP A 419 10.10 8.66 -5.53
C ASP A 419 8.63 8.71 -5.98
N VAL A 420 7.90 9.72 -5.50
CA VAL A 420 6.58 10.12 -6.01
C VAL A 420 6.79 11.31 -6.95
N LEU A 421 6.30 11.21 -8.18
CA LEU A 421 6.65 12.13 -9.28
C LEU A 421 5.54 13.13 -9.65
N ILE A 422 4.37 13.04 -9.03
CA ILE A 422 3.21 13.93 -9.23
C ILE A 422 2.94 14.86 -8.05
#